data_AF-A0A4S2J9U6-F1
#
_entry.id   AF-A0A4S2J9U6-F1
#
_cell.length_a   1.000
_cell.length_b   1.000
_cell.length_c   1.000
_cell.angle_alpha   90.00
_cell.angle_beta   90.00
_cell.angle_gamma   90.00
#
_symmetry.space_group_name_H-M   'P 1'
#
loop_
_entity.id
_entity.type
_entity.pdbx_description
1 polymer ?
#
loop_
_entity_poly.entity_id
_entity_poly.type
_entity_poly.pdbx_seq_one_letter_code
_entity_poly.pdbx_strand_id
1 'polypeptide(L)' 'MVNEAERYHTEDEKQRERAENNLEPYCFNTKGTVEEKNIKGKILEADRKRIIKKCNEIIKWIDANTLLLVIEEDLRQS' A
#
# COMPACT_ATOMS: atom_id res chain seq x y z
N MET A 1 16.12 27.14 6.67
CA MET A 1 15.37 26.69 5.48
C MET A 1 15.61 25.21 5.17
N VAL A 2 16.81 24.65 5.35
CA VAL A 2 17.06 23.19 5.25
C VAL A 2 16.36 22.41 6.36
N ASN A 3 16.43 22.90 7.61
CA ASN A 3 15.79 22.26 8.77
C ASN A 3 14.26 22.17 8.70
N GLU A 4 13.58 23.07 7.98
CA GLU A 4 12.11 23.02 7.87
C GLU A 4 11.69 22.04 6.78
N ALA A 5 12.41 22.01 5.66
CA ALA A 5 12.21 21.05 4.59
C ALA A 5 12.41 19.60 5.07
N GLU A 6 13.43 19.34 5.91
CA GLU A 6 13.64 18.01 6.50
C GLU A 6 12.50 17.62 7.45
N ARG A 7 12.01 18.54 8.29
CA ARG A 7 10.92 18.22 9.21
C ARG A 7 9.59 17.94 8.50
N TYR A 8 9.26 18.68 7.45
CA TYR A 8 8.08 18.38 6.65
C TYR A 8 8.20 17.03 5.94
N HIS A 9 9.39 16.70 5.41
CA HIS A 9 9.65 15.40 4.78
C HIS A 9 9.43 14.24 5.76
N THR A 10 10.00 14.30 6.96
CA THR A 10 9.86 13.22 7.95
C THR A 10 8.41 13.07 8.45
N GLU A 11 7.66 14.17 8.53
CA GLU A 11 6.26 14.15 8.95
C GLU A 11 5.35 13.57 7.85
N ASP A 12 5.60 13.92 6.58
CA ASP A 12 4.92 13.33 5.41
C ASP A 12 5.21 11.82 5.32
N GLU A 13 6.46 11.42 5.54
CA GLU A 13 6.89 10.03 5.52
C GLU A 13 6.22 9.19 6.61
N LYS A 14 6.14 9.71 7.84
CA LYS A 14 5.39 9.08 8.94
C LYS A 14 3.89 8.99 8.69
N GLN A 15 3.32 9.95 7.98
CA GLN A 15 1.90 9.89 7.61
C GLN A 15 1.68 8.85 6.51
N ARG A 16 2.59 8.78 5.54
CA ARG A 16 2.53 7.82 4.44
C ARG A 16 2.72 6.39 4.92
N GLU A 17 3.72 6.14 5.77
CA GLU A 17 3.96 4.84 6.41
C GLU A 17 2.72 4.38 7.21
N ARG A 18 2.06 5.29 7.94
CA ARG A 18 0.82 4.98 8.66
C ARG A 18 -0.37 4.68 7.74
N ALA A 19 -0.45 5.33 6.59
CA ALA A 19 -1.50 5.04 5.62
C ALA A 19 -1.25 3.69 4.93
N GLU A 20 -0.01 3.41 4.52
CA GLU A 20 0.42 2.18 3.87
C GLU A 20 0.23 0.96 4.78
N ASN A 21 0.68 1.05 6.05
CA ASN A 21 0.51 -0.01 7.04
C ASN A 21 -0.95 -0.37 7.36
N ASN A 22 -1.91 0.52 7.07
CA ASN A 22 -3.34 0.24 7.22
C ASN A 22 -3.99 -0.27 5.91
N LEU A 23 -3.48 0.17 4.76
CA LEU A 23 -3.98 -0.19 3.44
C LEU A 23 -3.60 -1.62 3.05
N GLU A 24 -2.37 -2.03 3.36
CA GLU A 24 -1.87 -3.37 3.06
C GLU A 24 -2.70 -4.49 3.73
N PRO A 25 -2.92 -4.49 5.06
CA PRO A 25 -3.75 -5.51 5.71
C PRO A 25 -5.21 -5.44 5.27
N TYR A 26 -5.72 -4.26 4.89
CA TYR A 26 -7.07 -4.13 4.33
C TYR A 26 -7.20 -4.81 2.97
N CYS A 27 -6.22 -4.64 2.08
CA CYS A 27 -6.18 -5.33 0.79
C CYS A 27 -6.05 -6.85 0.94
N PHE A 28 -5.23 -7.32 1.89
CA PHE A 28 -5.09 -8.75 2.21
C PHE A 28 -6.39 -9.34 2.79
N ASN A 29 -7.02 -8.68 3.75
CA ASN A 29 -8.30 -9.10 4.31
C ASN A 29 -9.41 -9.13 3.25
N THR A 30 -9.45 -8.13 2.38
CA THR A 30 -10.42 -8.07 1.27
C THR A 30 -10.20 -9.23 0.31
N LYS A 31 -8.94 -9.53 -0.05
CA LYS A 31 -8.57 -10.67 -0.90
C LYS A 31 -8.99 -12.01 -0.28
N GLY A 32 -8.67 -12.23 0.99
CA GLY A 32 -9.09 -13.44 1.72
C GLY A 32 -10.61 -13.60 1.79
N THR A 33 -11.33 -12.50 2.08
CA THR A 33 -12.81 -12.49 2.16
C THR A 33 -13.43 -12.83 0.81
N VAL A 34 -12.93 -12.27 -0.30
CA VAL A 34 -13.49 -12.57 -1.63
C VAL A 34 -13.13 -13.97 -2.12
N GLU A 35 -12.10 -14.62 -1.59
CA GLU A 35 -11.75 -16.00 -1.93
C GLU A 35 -12.51 -17.05 -1.08
N GLU A 36 -13.14 -16.63 0.01
CA GLU A 36 -13.90 -17.50 0.91
C GLU A 36 -15.11 -18.16 0.21
N LYS A 37 -15.36 -19.45 0.46
CA LYS A 37 -16.42 -20.24 -0.21
C LYS A 37 -17.83 -19.64 -0.07
N ASN A 38 -18.14 -19.03 1.08
CA ASN A 38 -19.45 -18.42 1.35
C ASN A 38 -19.70 -17.14 0.54
N ILE A 39 -18.64 -16.36 0.33
CA ILE A 39 -18.67 -15.12 -0.44
C ILE A 39 -18.52 -15.46 -1.94
N LYS A 40 -17.78 -16.54 -2.24
CA LYS A 40 -17.47 -16.97 -3.61
C LYS A 40 -18.73 -17.31 -4.41
N GLY A 41 -19.75 -17.88 -3.80
CA GLY A 41 -21.03 -18.14 -4.46
C GLY A 41 -21.95 -16.93 -4.58
N LYS A 42 -21.67 -15.82 -3.87
CA LYS A 42 -22.52 -14.62 -3.82
C LYS A 42 -22.02 -13.48 -4.70
N ILE A 43 -20.75 -13.52 -5.12
CA ILE A 43 -20.11 -12.48 -5.94
C ILE A 43 -19.80 -13.04 -7.33
N LEU A 44 -20.13 -12.26 -8.36
CA LEU A 44 -19.79 -12.54 -9.75
C LEU A 44 -18.27 -12.76 -9.92
N GLU A 45 -17.89 -13.74 -10.74
CA GLU A 45 -16.47 -14.05 -10.98
C GLU A 45 -15.70 -12.84 -11.53
N ALA A 46 -16.36 -12.04 -12.37
CA ALA A 46 -15.80 -10.80 -12.93
C ALA A 46 -15.43 -9.78 -11.84
N ASP A 47 -16.33 -9.57 -10.87
CA ASP A 47 -16.11 -8.62 -9.77
C ASP A 47 -15.02 -9.10 -8.84
N ARG A 48 -14.99 -10.39 -8.52
CA ARG A 48 -13.89 -10.98 -7.74
C ARG A 48 -12.54 -10.76 -8.41
N LYS A 49 -12.43 -11.06 -9.72
CA LYS A 49 -11.19 -10.83 -10.48
C LYS A 49 -10.79 -9.36 -10.46
N ARG A 50 -11.75 -8.45 -10.57
CA ARG A 50 -11.52 -7.00 -10.52
C ARG A 50 -11.02 -6.55 -9.13
N ILE A 51 -11.59 -7.09 -8.05
CA ILE A 51 -11.15 -6.81 -6.67
C ILE A 51 -9.73 -7.32 -6.44
N ILE A 52 -9.45 -8.58 -6.80
CA ILE A 52 -8.10 -9.18 -6.65
C ILE A 52 -7.07 -8.38 -7.47
N LYS A 53 -7.41 -7.98 -8.69
CA LYS A 53 -6.54 -7.17 -9.54
C LYS A 53 -6.23 -5.82 -8.88
N LYS A 54 -7.25 -5.10 -8.40
CA LYS A 54 -7.10 -3.84 -7.67
C LYS A 54 -6.24 -3.99 -6.41
N CYS A 55 -6.46 -5.04 -5.61
CA CYS A 55 -5.64 -5.29 -4.42
C CYS A 55 -4.16 -5.53 -4.79
N ASN A 56 -3.89 -6.32 -5.83
CA ASN A 56 -2.52 -6.57 -6.28
C ASN A 56 -1.87 -5.29 -6.87
N GLU A 57 -2.63 -4.43 -7.55
CA GLU A 57 -2.15 -3.13 -8.03
C GLU A 57 -1.77 -2.20 -6.88
N ILE A 58 -2.60 -2.14 -5.82
CA ILE A 58 -2.33 -1.34 -4.62
C ILE A 58 -1.08 -1.85 -3.89
N ILE A 59 -0.96 -3.17 -3.69
CA ILE A 59 0.22 -3.76 -3.04
C ILE A 59 1.49 -3.42 -3.83
N LYS A 60 1.48 -3.57 -5.16
CA LYS A 60 2.63 -3.18 -6.01
C LYS A 60 2.97 -1.70 -5.91
N TRP A 61 1.95 -0.84 -5.79
CA TRP A 61 2.17 0.59 -5.63
C TRP A 61 2.80 0.89 -4.26
N ILE A 62 2.36 0.23 -3.19
CA ILE A 62 2.97 0.34 -1.86
C ILE A 62 4.44 -0.12 -1.92
N ASP A 63 4.72 -1.32 -2.44
CA ASP A 63 6.09 -1.85 -2.54
C ASP A 63 7.02 -0.91 -3.31
N ALA A 64 6.56 -0.35 -4.44
CA ALA A 64 7.34 0.57 -5.26
C ALA A 64 7.61 1.91 -4.55
N ASN A 65 6.63 2.42 -3.80
CA ASN A 65 6.78 3.69 -3.07
C ASN A 65 7.68 3.53 -1.84
N THR A 66 7.60 2.40 -1.13
CA THR A 66 8.49 2.09 -0.01
C THR A 66 9.94 1.94 -0.49
N LEU A 67 10.17 1.22 -1.60
CA LEU A 67 11.51 1.07 -2.18
C LEU A 67 12.11 2.41 -2.65
N LEU A 68 11.31 3.30 -3.23
CA LEU A 68 11.77 4.62 -3.67
C LEU A 68 12.21 5.48 -2.48
N LEU A 69 11.52 5.43 -1.34
CA LEU A 69 11.94 6.17 -0.14
C LEU A 69 13.28 5.69 0.39
N VAL A 70 13.46 4.37 0.52
CA VAL A 70 14.71 3.80 1.03
C VAL A 70 15.90 4.20 0.13
N ILE A 71 15.68 4.21 -1.20
CA ILE A 71 16.71 4.66 -2.16
C ILE A 71 16.99 6.17 -2.00
N GLU A 72 15.98 7.00 -1.80
CA GLU A 72 16.17 8.44 -1.56
C GLU A 72 16.91 8.72 -0.24
N GLU A 73 16.62 7.98 0.82
CA GLU A 73 17.32 8.07 2.10
C GLU A 73 18.79 7.62 2.00
N ASP A 74 19.05 6.49 1.32
CA ASP A 74 20.41 5.99 1.07
C ASP A 74 21.25 6.98 0.25
N LEU A 75 20.65 7.62 -0.76
CA LEU A 75 21.30 8.67 -1.56
C LEU A 75 21.54 9.96 -0.77
N ARG A 76 20.72 10.27 0.23
CA ARG A 76 20.88 11.45 1.10
C ARG A 76 21.99 11.27 2.14
N GLN A 77 22.28 10.03 2.54
CA GLN A 77 23.32 9.70 3.53
C GLN A 77 24.71 9.45 2.92
N SER A 78 24.82 9.27 1.60
CA SER A 78 26.08 9.12 0.85
C SER A 78 26.66 10.44 0.36
#